data_AF-G8S6I9-F1
#
_entry.id   AF-G8S6I9-F1
#
_cell.length_a   1.000
_cell.length_b   1.000
_cell.length_c   1.000
_cell.angle_alpha   90.00
_cell.angle_beta   90.00
_cell.angle_gamma   90.00
#
_symmetry.space_group_name_H-M   'P 1'
#
loop_
_entity.id
_entity.type
_entity.pdbx_description
1 polymer ?
#
loop_
_entity_poly.entity_id
_entity_poly.type
_entity_poly.pdbx_seq_one_letter_code
_entity_poly.pdbx_strand_id
1 'polypeptide(L)'
;MTLTQQFATEYAKGAVPGMLRAIRTIKRANNGILAGALAASYLHQGHYLVSLDAGLFAWIVPAVFDLAMLSMLTISQTAGMAADAKRAALKVLVLVVTISAAVNFAAPGPLGLRIIFSLVVGLVAGVEWVAAKIRPDFAAIEAREVEATADVRPARRLDPEVARRRAAKAAVTRRANQAAKAAEDVARSRAAKAAERARERAAKDVLEQAELAGFFAAQPYQQGSYPEVTQQVRARR
;
A
#
# COMPACT_ATOMS: atom_id res chain seq x y z
N MET A 1 34.76 33.88 -18.99
CA MET A 1 33.90 33.46 -17.86
C MET A 1 33.56 34.71 -17.07
N THR A 2 32.28 34.94 -16.79
CA THR A 2 31.85 36.08 -15.97
C THR A 2 31.99 35.76 -14.48
N LEU A 3 32.12 36.79 -13.63
CA LEU A 3 32.21 36.66 -12.16
C LEU A 3 31.01 35.88 -11.59
N THR A 4 29.83 36.10 -12.17
CA THR A 4 28.58 35.38 -11.85
C THR A 4 28.66 33.89 -12.20
N GLN A 5 29.26 33.53 -13.34
CA GLN A 5 29.49 32.12 -13.71
C GLN A 5 30.48 31.44 -12.77
N GLN A 6 31.56 32.13 -12.34
CA GLN A 6 32.50 31.57 -11.36
C GLN A 6 31.83 31.34 -10.00
N PHE A 7 31.02 32.30 -9.51
CA PHE A 7 30.25 32.13 -8.27
C PHE A 7 29.23 30.99 -8.36
N ALA A 8 28.47 30.90 -9.46
CA ALA A 8 27.50 29.82 -9.66
C ALA A 8 28.18 28.44 -9.72
N THR A 9 29.37 28.38 -10.35
CA THR A 9 30.15 27.14 -10.44
C THR A 9 30.72 26.71 -9.08
N GLU A 10 31.26 27.64 -8.30
CA GLU A 10 31.75 27.35 -6.94
C GLU A 10 30.62 27.01 -5.96
N TYR A 11 29.45 27.67 -6.09
CA TYR A 11 28.27 27.34 -5.30
C TYR A 11 27.73 25.94 -5.63
N ALA A 12 27.67 25.57 -6.92
CA ALA A 12 27.23 24.25 -7.36
C ALA A 12 28.17 23.12 -6.90
N LYS A 13 29.49 23.37 -6.87
CA LYS A 13 30.50 22.41 -6.35
C LYS A 13 30.27 22.05 -4.88
N GLY A 14 29.81 22.99 -4.06
CA GLY A 14 29.50 22.75 -2.64
C GLY A 14 28.09 22.22 -2.38
N ALA A 15 27.10 22.65 -3.18
CA ALA A 15 25.70 22.33 -2.96
C ALA A 15 25.35 20.86 -3.20
N VAL A 16 25.89 20.24 -4.26
CA VAL A 16 25.56 18.84 -4.60
C VAL A 16 26.08 17.84 -3.56
N PRO A 17 27.35 17.90 -3.11
CA PRO A 17 27.84 17.02 -2.04
C PRO A 17 27.10 17.24 -0.71
N GLY A 18 26.78 18.49 -0.37
CA GLY A 18 26.02 18.85 0.82
C GLY A 18 24.61 18.23 0.82
N MET A 19 23.89 18.35 -0.30
CA MET A 19 22.59 17.74 -0.51
C MET A 19 22.64 16.21 -0.41
N LEU A 20 23.60 15.55 -1.06
CA LEU A 20 23.77 14.09 -1.00
C LEU A 20 24.14 13.60 0.41
N ARG A 21 24.86 14.42 1.19
CA ARG A 21 25.16 14.12 2.60
C ARG A 21 23.91 14.24 3.45
N ALA A 22 23.12 15.31 3.28
CA ALA A 22 21.85 15.50 3.97
C ALA A 22 20.88 14.35 3.70
N ILE A 23 20.72 13.93 2.44
CA ILE A 23 19.87 12.79 2.06
C ILE A 23 20.33 11.51 2.75
N ARG A 24 21.64 11.22 2.78
CA ARG A 24 22.18 10.03 3.46
C ARG A 24 21.95 10.08 4.96
N THR A 25 22.14 11.23 5.59
CA THR A 25 21.87 11.42 7.03
C THR A 25 20.40 11.22 7.35
N ILE A 26 19.50 11.81 6.58
CA ILE A 26 18.05 11.65 6.75
C ILE A 26 17.65 10.18 6.57
N LYS A 27 18.19 9.49 5.55
CA LYS A 27 17.90 8.08 5.33
C LYS A 27 18.33 7.20 6.51
N ARG A 28 19.50 7.49 7.10
CA ARG A 28 19.98 6.79 8.31
C ARG A 28 19.09 7.07 9.51
N ALA A 29 18.70 8.33 9.71
CA ALA A 29 17.80 8.71 10.79
C ALA A 29 16.43 8.02 10.66
N ASN A 30 15.84 8.02 9.45
CA ASN A 30 14.58 7.34 9.18
C ASN A 30 14.66 5.83 9.44
N ASN A 31 15.75 5.17 9.03
CA ASN A 31 15.97 3.76 9.34
C ASN A 31 16.10 3.51 10.85
N GLY A 32 16.74 4.42 11.58
CA GLY A 32 16.85 4.34 13.04
C GLY A 32 15.49 4.48 13.73
N ILE A 33 14.66 5.46 13.30
CA ILE A 33 13.31 5.66 13.83
C ILE A 33 12.45 4.43 13.54
N LEU A 34 12.52 3.87 12.32
CA LEU A 34 11.81 2.66 11.95
C LEU A 34 12.20 1.48 12.85
N ALA A 35 13.50 1.22 13.01
CA ALA A 35 13.98 0.14 13.86
C ALA A 35 13.56 0.31 15.31
N GLY A 36 13.64 1.53 15.85
CA GLY A 36 13.20 1.85 17.21
C GLY A 36 11.70 1.65 17.40
N ALA A 37 10.87 2.09 16.44
CA ALA A 37 9.43 1.95 16.49
C ALA A 37 8.97 0.48 16.41
N LEU A 38 9.60 -0.31 15.52
CA LEU A 38 9.34 -1.75 15.43
C LEU A 38 9.74 -2.46 16.72
N ALA A 39 10.96 -2.21 17.24
CA ALA A 39 11.41 -2.81 18.49
C ALA A 39 10.51 -2.47 19.68
N ALA A 40 10.07 -1.22 19.80
CA ALA A 40 9.15 -0.80 20.86
C ALA A 40 7.77 -1.47 20.72
N SER A 41 7.23 -1.54 19.50
CA SER A 41 5.97 -2.23 19.21
C SER A 41 6.07 -3.73 19.49
N TYR A 42 7.14 -4.38 19.04
CA TYR A 42 7.42 -5.79 19.27
C TYR A 42 7.40 -6.14 20.75
N LEU A 43 8.14 -5.37 21.57
CA LEU A 43 8.21 -5.61 23.00
C LEU A 43 6.87 -5.37 23.69
N HIS A 44 6.15 -4.31 23.33
CA HIS A 44 4.84 -4.01 23.93
C HIS A 44 3.79 -5.07 23.59
N GLN A 45 3.71 -5.48 22.32
CA GLN A 45 2.82 -6.57 21.90
C GLN A 45 3.23 -7.90 22.52
N GLY A 46 4.54 -8.18 22.61
CA GLY A 46 5.05 -9.39 23.24
C GLY A 46 4.68 -9.47 24.70
N HIS A 47 4.90 -8.40 25.47
CA HIS A 47 4.47 -8.33 26.87
C HIS A 47 2.96 -8.50 27.04
N TYR A 48 2.16 -7.89 26.16
CA TYR A 48 0.71 -8.07 26.18
C TYR A 48 0.33 -9.54 25.94
N LEU A 49 0.87 -10.18 24.91
CA LEU A 49 0.55 -11.57 24.60
C LEU A 49 1.06 -12.54 25.68
N VAL A 50 2.18 -12.24 26.34
CA VAL A 50 2.63 -12.97 27.54
C VAL A 50 1.60 -12.85 28.65
N SER A 51 1.03 -11.66 28.87
CA SER A 51 -0.02 -11.48 29.90
C SER A 51 -1.32 -12.25 29.60
N LEU A 52 -1.53 -12.65 28.35
CA LEU A 52 -2.63 -13.51 27.90
C LEU A 52 -2.27 -15.01 27.89
N ASP A 53 -1.11 -15.37 28.42
CA ASP A 53 -0.59 -16.74 28.43
C ASP A 53 -0.46 -17.36 27.03
N ALA A 54 -0.13 -16.55 26.01
CA ALA A 54 0.03 -17.02 24.64
C ALA A 54 1.30 -17.87 24.40
N GLY A 55 2.10 -18.12 25.45
CA GLY A 55 3.34 -18.89 25.38
C GLY A 55 4.31 -18.36 24.33
N LEU A 56 4.81 -19.25 23.46
CA LEU A 56 5.77 -18.89 22.41
C LEU A 56 5.17 -17.94 21.35
N PHE A 57 3.85 -17.97 21.14
CA PHE A 57 3.19 -17.09 20.17
C PHE A 57 3.30 -15.62 20.54
N ALA A 58 3.51 -15.31 21.83
CA ALA A 58 3.73 -13.94 22.28
C ALA A 58 4.92 -13.26 21.58
N TRP A 59 5.93 -14.04 21.16
CA TRP A 59 7.13 -13.52 20.53
C TRP A 59 7.09 -13.71 19.01
N ILE A 60 6.56 -14.84 18.54
CA ILE A 60 6.50 -15.15 17.11
C ILE A 60 5.56 -14.20 16.37
N VAL A 61 4.35 -13.96 16.90
CA VAL A 61 3.33 -13.20 16.18
C VAL A 61 3.76 -11.76 15.93
N PRO A 62 4.26 -10.99 16.92
CA PRO A 62 4.80 -9.66 16.68
C PRO A 62 5.99 -9.65 15.71
N ALA A 63 6.89 -10.64 15.80
CA ALA A 63 8.03 -10.74 14.89
C ALA A 63 7.60 -10.91 13.43
N VAL A 64 6.57 -11.72 13.17
CA VAL A 64 6.02 -11.92 11.82
C VAL A 64 5.41 -10.63 11.28
N PHE A 65 4.67 -9.88 12.11
CA PHE A 65 4.12 -8.58 11.70
C PHE A 65 5.21 -7.57 11.37
N ASP A 66 6.27 -7.49 12.17
CA ASP A 66 7.40 -6.61 11.92
C ASP A 66 8.18 -6.99 10.66
N LEU A 67 8.44 -8.28 10.45
CA LEU A 67 9.05 -8.78 9.22
C LEU A 67 8.19 -8.49 7.99
N ALA A 68 6.86 -8.61 8.11
CA ALA A 68 5.93 -8.24 7.06
C ALA A 68 5.98 -6.74 6.76
N MET A 69 6.01 -5.87 7.79
CA MET A 69 6.19 -4.43 7.61
C MET A 69 7.50 -4.10 6.90
N LEU A 70 8.62 -4.67 7.36
CA LEU A 70 9.93 -4.50 6.74
C LEU A 70 9.97 -4.97 5.29
N SER A 71 9.35 -6.12 5.00
CA SER A 71 9.25 -6.66 3.65
C SER A 71 8.46 -5.72 2.72
N MET A 72 7.28 -5.26 3.15
CA MET A 72 6.45 -4.36 2.34
C MET A 72 7.12 -2.99 2.13
N LEU A 73 7.81 -2.45 3.15
CA LEU A 73 8.61 -1.24 3.04
C LEU A 73 9.79 -1.40 2.08
N THR A 74 10.47 -2.55 2.12
CA THR A 74 11.56 -2.83 1.18
C THR A 74 11.05 -2.85 -0.26
N ILE A 75 9.90 -3.48 -0.50
CA ILE A 75 9.26 -3.52 -1.82
C ILE A 75 8.85 -2.11 -2.28
N SER A 76 8.22 -1.30 -1.41
CA SER A 76 7.78 0.07 -1.76
C SER A 76 8.97 0.98 -2.12
N GLN A 77 10.08 0.83 -1.41
CA GLN A 77 11.29 1.64 -1.57
C GLN A 77 12.21 1.18 -2.71
N THR A 78 12.05 -0.05 -3.21
CA THR A 78 12.93 -0.58 -4.26
C THR A 78 12.77 0.20 -5.57
N ALA A 79 13.86 0.79 -6.06
CA ALA A 79 13.89 1.47 -7.35
C ALA A 79 13.69 0.46 -8.49
N GLY A 80 12.89 0.82 -9.50
CA GLY A 80 12.58 -0.09 -10.61
C GLY A 80 11.54 -1.18 -10.33
N MET A 81 11.08 -1.33 -9.08
CA MET A 81 9.98 -2.25 -8.75
C MET A 81 8.68 -1.81 -9.43
N ALA A 82 7.93 -2.79 -9.96
CA ALA A 82 6.72 -2.55 -10.73
C ALA A 82 5.67 -1.77 -9.92
N ALA A 83 4.94 -0.87 -10.59
CA ALA A 83 4.06 0.08 -9.91
C ALA A 83 2.86 -0.60 -9.21
N ASP A 84 2.38 -1.70 -9.78
CA ASP A 84 1.40 -2.60 -9.22
C ASP A 84 1.91 -3.30 -7.95
N ALA A 85 3.13 -3.84 -7.98
CA ALA A 85 3.78 -4.44 -6.81
C ALA A 85 3.94 -3.44 -5.66
N LYS A 86 4.34 -2.20 -5.97
CA LYS A 86 4.42 -1.12 -4.96
C LYS A 86 3.06 -0.78 -4.37
N ARG A 87 2.01 -0.70 -5.20
CA ARG A 87 0.64 -0.42 -4.73
C ARG A 87 0.11 -1.57 -3.87
N ALA A 88 0.37 -2.82 -4.26
CA ALA A 88 0.00 -3.99 -3.48
C ALA A 88 0.73 -4.00 -2.14
N ALA A 89 2.04 -3.77 -2.12
CA ALA A 89 2.83 -3.69 -0.90
C ALA A 89 2.33 -2.59 0.04
N LEU A 90 2.00 -1.39 -0.50
CA LEU A 90 1.42 -0.31 0.31
C LEU A 90 0.05 -0.67 0.91
N LYS A 91 -0.82 -1.37 0.17
CA LYS A 91 -2.11 -1.83 0.70
C LYS A 91 -1.92 -2.82 1.85
N VAL A 92 -1.03 -3.79 1.68
CA VAL A 92 -0.70 -4.77 2.73
C VAL A 92 -0.05 -4.08 3.92
N LEU A 93 0.86 -3.13 3.69
CA LEU A 93 1.49 -2.34 4.75
C LEU A 93 0.45 -1.59 5.59
N VAL A 94 -0.51 -0.91 4.95
CA VAL A 94 -1.58 -0.20 5.65
C VAL A 94 -2.39 -1.17 6.52
N LEU A 95 -2.74 -2.35 5.99
CA LEU A 95 -3.46 -3.37 6.75
C LEU A 95 -2.66 -3.82 7.97
N VAL A 96 -1.39 -4.17 7.79
CA VAL A 96 -0.51 -4.66 8.87
C VAL A 96 -0.30 -3.59 9.94
N VAL A 97 0.00 -2.35 9.54
CA VAL A 97 0.16 -1.21 10.45
C VAL A 97 -1.13 -0.98 11.25
N THR A 98 -2.30 -1.08 10.61
CA THR A 98 -3.59 -0.90 11.29
C THR A 98 -3.84 -1.98 12.33
N ILE A 99 -3.59 -3.25 11.99
CA ILE A 99 -3.70 -4.38 12.93
C ILE A 99 -2.73 -4.19 14.09
N SER A 100 -1.47 -3.87 13.79
CA SER A 100 -0.43 -3.68 14.80
C SER A 100 -0.76 -2.52 15.75
N ALA A 101 -1.26 -1.40 15.23
CA ALA A 101 -1.74 -0.28 16.04
C ALA A 101 -2.93 -0.67 16.92
N ALA A 102 -3.90 -1.44 16.38
CA ALA A 102 -5.04 -1.93 17.15
C ALA A 102 -4.62 -2.87 18.29
N VAL A 103 -3.64 -3.76 18.08
CA VAL A 103 -3.11 -4.64 19.12
C VAL A 103 -2.36 -3.83 20.19
N ASN A 104 -1.53 -2.85 19.79
CA ASN A 104 -0.87 -1.95 20.73
C ASN A 104 -1.89 -1.14 21.56
N PHE A 105 -3.00 -0.74 20.94
CA PHE A 105 -4.10 -0.08 21.63
C PHE A 105 -4.84 -1.04 22.55
N ALA A 106 -5.03 -2.32 22.19
CA ALA A 106 -5.76 -3.29 23.00
C ALA A 106 -4.98 -3.77 24.24
N ALA A 107 -3.66 -3.64 24.22
CA ALA A 107 -2.79 -4.02 25.32
C ALA A 107 -3.19 -3.34 26.66
N PRO A 108 -3.09 -4.06 27.80
CA PRO A 108 -3.43 -3.55 29.11
C PRO A 108 -2.47 -2.43 29.51
N GLY A 109 -3.02 -1.38 30.10
CA GLY A 109 -2.25 -0.25 30.59
C GLY A 109 -3.05 1.04 30.68
N PRO A 110 -2.47 2.12 31.24
CA PRO A 110 -3.08 3.43 31.25
C PRO A 110 -3.42 3.90 29.83
N LEU A 111 -4.56 4.57 29.66
CA LEU A 111 -5.04 5.04 28.35
C LEU A 111 -3.97 5.83 27.59
N GLY A 112 -3.24 6.70 28.28
CA GLY A 112 -2.15 7.50 27.68
C GLY A 112 -1.04 6.63 27.07
N LEU A 113 -0.64 5.55 27.74
CA LEU A 113 0.41 4.65 27.24
C LEU A 113 -0.05 3.87 26.01
N ARG A 114 -1.31 3.42 26.00
CA ARG A 114 -1.94 2.71 24.86
C ARG A 114 -1.99 3.60 23.62
N ILE A 115 -2.35 4.87 23.80
CA ILE A 115 -2.33 5.88 22.73
C ILE A 115 -0.90 6.07 22.21
N ILE A 116 0.09 6.25 23.09
CA ILE A 116 1.48 6.46 22.70
C ILE A 116 2.01 5.29 21.84
N PHE A 117 1.84 4.04 22.28
CA PHE A 117 2.32 2.90 21.51
C PHE A 117 1.61 2.73 20.16
N SER A 118 0.31 3.04 20.11
CA SER A 118 -0.45 3.06 18.85
C SER A 118 0.08 4.13 17.89
N LEU A 119 0.43 5.31 18.40
CA LEU A 119 1.03 6.39 17.62
C LEU A 119 2.45 6.05 17.16
N VAL A 120 3.24 5.34 17.96
CA VAL A 120 4.58 4.85 17.56
C VAL A 120 4.48 3.92 16.35
N VAL A 121 3.48 3.03 16.30
CA VAL A 121 3.23 2.21 15.10
C VAL A 121 2.78 3.08 13.92
N GLY A 122 1.90 4.05 14.15
CA GLY A 122 1.51 5.02 13.11
C GLY A 122 2.68 5.83 12.54
N LEU A 123 3.68 6.13 13.38
CA LEU A 123 4.90 6.84 13.00
C LEU A 123 5.70 6.06 11.95
N VAL A 124 5.66 4.72 11.94
CA VAL A 124 6.29 3.89 10.89
C VAL A 124 5.74 4.24 9.51
N ALA A 125 4.42 4.33 9.38
CA ALA A 125 3.78 4.75 8.13
C ALA A 125 4.03 6.23 7.81
N GLY A 126 4.07 7.09 8.83
CA GLY A 126 4.37 8.52 8.68
C GLY A 126 5.78 8.80 8.14
N VAL A 127 6.79 8.13 8.72
CA VAL A 127 8.19 8.23 8.28
C VAL A 127 8.35 7.73 6.85
N GLU A 128 7.65 6.65 6.48
CA GLU A 128 7.66 6.15 5.10
C GLU A 128 7.03 7.15 4.12
N TRP A 129 5.90 7.77 4.49
CA TRP A 129 5.26 8.78 3.67
C TRP A 129 6.19 9.97 3.40
N VAL A 130 6.92 10.42 4.42
CA VAL A 130 7.93 11.48 4.29
C VAL A 130 9.12 10.99 3.44
N ALA A 131 9.64 9.79 3.67
CA ALA A 131 10.76 9.24 2.91
C ALA A 131 10.43 9.10 1.41
N ALA A 132 9.20 8.74 1.06
CA ALA A 132 8.74 8.66 -0.32
C ALA A 132 8.75 10.03 -1.04
N LYS A 133 8.66 11.13 -0.28
CA LYS A 133 8.70 12.52 -0.79
C LYS A 133 10.12 13.07 -0.91
N ILE A 134 11.07 12.58 -0.12
CA ILE A 134 12.48 12.98 -0.20
C ILE A 134 13.15 12.19 -1.33
N ARG A 135 12.86 12.58 -2.57
CA ARG A 135 13.61 12.14 -3.75
C ARG A 135 14.52 13.28 -4.20
N PRO A 136 15.76 13.01 -4.66
CA PRO A 136 16.49 14.01 -5.42
C PRO A 136 15.61 14.38 -6.62
N ASP A 137 15.15 15.62 -6.65
CA ASP A 137 14.37 16.11 -7.77
C ASP A 137 15.33 16.37 -8.93
N PHE A 138 15.65 15.29 -9.64
CA PHE A 138 16.51 15.36 -10.82
C PHE A 138 15.90 16.27 -11.89
N ALA A 139 14.58 16.49 -11.89
CA ALA A 139 13.92 17.43 -12.80
C ALA A 139 14.12 18.89 -12.35
N ALA A 140 14.12 19.20 -11.05
CA ALA A 140 14.52 20.51 -10.54
C ALA A 140 16.04 20.76 -10.66
N ILE A 141 16.86 19.72 -10.56
CA ILE A 141 18.30 19.79 -10.82
C ILE A 141 18.55 20.03 -12.31
N GLU A 142 17.88 19.31 -13.22
CA GLU A 142 17.95 19.56 -14.67
C GLU A 142 17.36 20.93 -15.03
N ALA A 143 16.26 21.38 -14.41
CA ALA A 143 15.71 22.71 -14.65
C ALA A 143 16.67 23.82 -14.20
N ARG A 144 17.39 23.63 -13.08
CA ARG A 144 18.42 24.56 -12.62
C ARG A 144 19.72 24.45 -13.41
N GLU A 145 20.08 23.29 -13.92
CA GLU A 145 21.17 23.14 -14.89
C GLU A 145 20.82 23.84 -16.22
N VAL A 146 19.56 23.75 -16.67
CA VAL A 146 19.07 24.44 -17.86
C VAL A 146 19.03 25.95 -17.63
N GLU A 147 18.61 26.46 -16.47
CA GLU A 147 18.73 27.90 -16.15
C GLU A 147 20.19 28.36 -16.07
N ALA A 148 21.08 27.57 -15.45
CA ALA A 148 22.50 27.89 -15.33
C ALA A 148 23.28 27.78 -16.66
N THR A 149 22.81 26.95 -17.61
CA THR A 149 23.40 26.84 -18.96
C THR A 149 22.67 27.67 -20.02
N ALA A 150 21.43 28.11 -19.78
CA ALA A 150 20.69 29.02 -20.67
C ALA A 150 21.37 30.39 -20.76
N ASP A 151 22.01 30.85 -19.68
CA ASP A 151 22.83 32.08 -19.69
C ASP A 151 24.19 31.92 -20.42
N VAL A 152 24.55 30.71 -20.88
CA VAL A 152 25.87 30.43 -21.48
C VAL A 152 25.81 29.79 -22.86
N ARG A 153 24.64 29.32 -23.32
CA ARG A 153 24.50 28.77 -24.68
C ARG A 153 23.80 29.79 -25.59
N PRO A 154 24.50 30.40 -26.57
CA PRO A 154 23.80 31.04 -27.67
C PRO A 154 22.91 29.96 -28.32
N ALA A 155 21.64 30.31 -28.54
CA ALA A 155 20.61 29.43 -29.04
C ALA A 155 21.11 28.61 -30.25
N ARG A 156 21.55 27.37 -30.01
CA ARG A 156 21.87 26.44 -31.08
C ARG A 156 20.54 26.08 -31.71
N ARG A 157 20.18 26.75 -32.80
CA ARG A 157 19.03 26.42 -33.64
C ARG A 157 19.06 24.91 -33.87
N LEU A 158 18.11 24.20 -33.26
CA LEU A 158 17.91 22.79 -33.58
C LEU A 158 17.58 22.73 -35.07
N ASP A 159 18.29 21.87 -35.79
CA ASP A 159 17.99 21.57 -37.17
C ASP A 159 16.48 21.25 -37.31
N PRO A 160 15.72 21.97 -38.18
CA PRO A 160 14.28 21.82 -38.31
C PRO A 160 13.85 20.37 -38.60
N GLU A 161 14.72 19.55 -39.19
CA GLU A 161 14.42 18.15 -39.44
C GLU A 161 14.42 17.30 -38.16
N VAL A 162 15.37 17.57 -37.24
CA VAL A 162 15.46 16.90 -35.94
C VAL A 162 14.29 17.30 -35.02
N ALA A 163 13.87 18.56 -35.09
CA ALA A 163 12.67 19.04 -34.38
C ALA A 163 11.40 18.34 -34.88
N ARG A 164 11.22 18.16 -36.19
CA ARG A 164 10.08 17.44 -36.77
C ARG A 164 10.06 15.96 -36.37
N ARG A 165 11.21 15.28 -36.39
CA ARG A 165 11.30 13.86 -35.97
C ARG A 165 10.97 13.68 -34.48
N ARG A 166 11.42 14.60 -33.62
CA ARG A 166 11.10 14.59 -32.18
C ARG A 166 9.62 14.89 -31.91
N ALA A 167 9.03 15.86 -32.62
CA ALA A 167 7.60 16.17 -32.54
C ALA A 167 6.73 14.99 -33.00
N ALA A 168 7.11 14.31 -34.08
CA ALA A 168 6.42 13.10 -34.56
C ALA A 168 6.48 11.96 -33.53
N LYS A 169 7.67 11.70 -32.95
CA LYS A 169 7.82 10.67 -31.90
C LYS A 169 6.99 11.02 -30.66
N ALA A 170 6.99 12.28 -30.23
CA ALA A 170 6.18 12.73 -29.09
C ALA A 170 4.67 12.62 -29.36
N ALA A 171 4.23 12.90 -30.60
CA ALA A 171 2.82 12.74 -30.99
C ALA A 171 2.39 11.27 -30.96
N VAL A 172 3.26 10.35 -31.41
CA VAL A 172 3.01 8.89 -31.33
C VAL A 172 2.91 8.44 -29.87
N THR A 173 3.83 8.86 -29.01
CA THR A 173 3.78 8.53 -27.57
C THR A 173 2.53 9.09 -26.89
N ARG A 174 2.12 10.32 -27.22
CA ARG A 174 0.89 10.92 -26.68
C ARG A 174 -0.36 10.15 -27.11
N ARG A 175 -0.46 9.74 -28.38
CA ARG A 175 -1.58 8.93 -28.87
C ARG A 175 -1.62 7.55 -28.21
N ALA A 176 -0.47 6.89 -28.04
CA ALA A 176 -0.38 5.61 -27.33
C ALA A 176 -0.84 5.72 -25.87
N ASN A 177 -0.41 6.77 -25.16
CA ASN A 177 -0.80 7.00 -23.77
C ASN A 177 -2.29 7.35 -23.64
N GLN A 178 -2.87 8.10 -24.59
CA GLN A 178 -4.30 8.39 -24.62
C GLN A 178 -5.13 7.12 -24.88
N ALA A 179 -4.68 6.26 -25.80
CA ALA A 179 -5.35 4.98 -26.07
C ALA A 179 -5.30 4.04 -24.85
N ALA A 180 -4.16 3.97 -24.16
CA ALA A 180 -4.01 3.18 -22.94
C ALA A 180 -4.94 3.67 -21.83
N LYS A 181 -5.04 4.99 -21.63
CA LYS A 181 -5.95 5.58 -20.64
C LYS A 181 -7.43 5.32 -20.97
N ALA A 182 -7.81 5.44 -22.24
CA ALA A 182 -9.17 5.12 -22.69
C ALA A 182 -9.51 3.63 -22.47
N ALA A 183 -8.56 2.72 -22.72
CA ALA A 183 -8.76 1.30 -22.45
C ALA A 183 -8.93 1.00 -20.94
N GLU A 184 -8.15 1.68 -20.09
CA GLU A 184 -8.27 1.56 -18.63
C GLU A 184 -9.63 2.06 -18.13
N ASP A 185 -10.12 3.19 -18.64
CA ASP A 185 -11.43 3.75 -18.27
C ASP A 185 -12.58 2.82 -18.70
N VAL A 186 -12.48 2.20 -19.89
CA VAL A 186 -13.45 1.18 -20.33
C VAL A 186 -13.41 -0.04 -19.41
N ALA A 187 -12.23 -0.53 -19.04
CA ALA A 187 -12.10 -1.67 -18.14
C ALA A 187 -12.71 -1.39 -16.74
N ARG A 188 -12.45 -0.19 -16.19
CA ARG A 188 -13.06 0.26 -14.92
C ARG A 188 -14.58 0.34 -15.01
N SER A 189 -15.12 0.85 -16.11
CA SER A 189 -16.57 0.93 -16.31
C SER A 189 -17.23 -0.45 -16.38
N ARG A 190 -16.57 -1.44 -17.01
CA ARG A 190 -17.05 -2.82 -17.07
C ARG A 190 -17.01 -3.50 -15.71
N ALA A 191 -15.92 -3.29 -14.95
CA ALA A 191 -15.79 -3.81 -13.59
C ALA A 191 -16.86 -3.24 -12.65
N ALA A 192 -17.16 -1.94 -12.75
CA ALA A 192 -18.23 -1.30 -11.98
C ALA A 192 -19.61 -1.90 -12.29
N LYS A 193 -19.95 -2.07 -13.57
CA LYS A 193 -21.22 -2.71 -13.99
C LYS A 193 -21.33 -4.16 -13.55
N ALA A 194 -20.22 -4.91 -13.56
CA ALA A 194 -20.19 -6.29 -13.06
C ALA A 194 -20.41 -6.35 -11.54
N ALA A 195 -19.80 -5.44 -10.78
CA ALA A 195 -20.00 -5.34 -9.33
C ALA A 195 -21.45 -4.97 -8.97
N GLU A 196 -22.08 -4.08 -9.73
CA GLU A 196 -23.50 -3.71 -9.55
C GLU A 196 -24.42 -4.91 -9.78
N ARG A 197 -24.25 -5.65 -10.89
CA ARG A 197 -25.02 -6.88 -11.15
C ARG A 197 -24.81 -7.96 -10.08
N ALA A 198 -23.61 -8.05 -9.52
CA ALA A 198 -23.34 -9.00 -8.43
C ALA A 198 -24.11 -8.62 -7.15
N ARG A 199 -24.21 -7.31 -6.84
CA ARG A 199 -25.02 -6.81 -5.71
C ARG A 199 -26.50 -7.07 -5.91
N GLU A 200 -27.01 -6.85 -7.12
CA GLU A 200 -28.41 -7.14 -7.46
C GLU A 200 -28.76 -8.62 -7.30
N ARG A 201 -27.86 -9.53 -7.72
CA ARG A 201 -28.04 -10.98 -7.53
C ARG A 201 -28.04 -11.35 -6.06
N ALA A 202 -27.06 -10.86 -5.29
CA ALA A 202 -27.01 -11.11 -3.85
C ALA A 202 -28.26 -10.60 -3.12
N ALA A 203 -28.82 -9.46 -3.52
CA ALA A 203 -30.06 -8.95 -2.94
C ALA A 203 -31.28 -9.83 -3.27
N LYS A 204 -31.35 -10.37 -4.49
CA LYS A 204 -32.42 -11.31 -4.91
C LYS A 204 -32.32 -12.64 -4.16
N ASP A 205 -31.11 -13.19 -4.03
CA ASP A 205 -30.89 -14.45 -3.31
C ASP A 205 -31.33 -14.33 -1.83
N VAL A 206 -31.10 -13.18 -1.19
CA VAL A 206 -31.55 -12.91 0.19
C VAL A 206 -33.08 -12.83 0.28
N LEU A 207 -33.74 -12.18 -0.68
CA LEU A 207 -35.20 -12.12 -0.74
C LEU A 207 -35.82 -13.51 -0.94
N GLU A 208 -35.27 -14.31 -1.85
CA GLU A 208 -35.73 -15.67 -2.13
C GLU A 208 -35.54 -16.59 -0.92
N GLN A 209 -34.43 -16.46 -0.18
CA GLN A 209 -34.23 -17.16 1.08
C GLN A 209 -35.24 -16.74 2.16
N ALA A 210 -35.58 -15.44 2.24
CA ALA A 210 -36.58 -14.95 3.17
C ALA A 210 -38.00 -15.46 2.83
N GLU A 211 -38.35 -15.52 1.54
CA GLU A 211 -39.62 -16.09 1.08
C GLU A 211 -39.72 -17.60 1.35
N LEU A 212 -38.65 -18.36 1.08
CA LEU A 212 -38.58 -19.79 1.40
C LEU A 212 -38.74 -20.03 2.91
N ALA A 213 -38.04 -19.25 3.75
CA ALA A 213 -38.17 -19.34 5.20
C ALA A 213 -39.60 -19.05 5.68
N GLY A 214 -40.26 -18.04 5.09
CA GLY A 214 -41.66 -17.73 5.36
C GLY A 214 -42.61 -18.84 4.92
N PHE A 215 -42.37 -19.47 3.77
CA PHE A 215 -43.16 -20.59 3.26
C PHE A 215 -43.07 -21.81 4.19
N PHE A 216 -41.86 -22.19 4.61
CA PHE A 216 -41.67 -23.31 5.56
C PHE A 216 -42.25 -23.02 6.95
N ALA A 217 -42.21 -21.77 7.41
CA ALA A 217 -42.83 -21.36 8.67
C ALA A 217 -44.37 -21.37 8.61
N ALA A 218 -44.96 -21.13 7.43
CA ALA A 218 -46.39 -21.11 7.21
C ALA A 218 -47.02 -22.48 6.95
N GLN A 219 -46.22 -23.53 6.71
CA GLN A 219 -46.77 -24.89 6.58
C GLN A 219 -47.05 -25.47 7.98
N PRO A 220 -48.33 -25.70 8.35
CA PRO A 220 -48.64 -26.40 9.58
C PRO A 220 -48.05 -27.80 9.50
N TYR A 221 -47.32 -28.18 10.54
CA TYR A 221 -46.69 -29.48 10.70
C TYR A 221 -47.79 -30.57 10.62
N GLN A 222 -48.03 -31.13 9.43
CA GLN A 222 -48.84 -32.33 9.33
C GLN A 222 -48.03 -33.47 9.95
N GLN A 223 -48.39 -33.85 11.18
CA GLN A 223 -47.94 -35.07 11.82
C GLN A 223 -48.29 -36.25 10.91
N GLY A 224 -47.32 -36.63 10.06
CA GLY A 224 -47.38 -37.85 9.29
C GLY A 224 -47.35 -39.04 10.24
N SER A 225 -48.48 -39.71 10.36
CA SER A 225 -48.57 -41.07 10.89
C SER A 225 -47.70 -41.97 10.00
N TYR A 226 -46.53 -42.37 10.52
CA TYR A 226 -45.72 -43.40 9.88
C TYR A 226 -46.41 -44.76 10.12
N PRO A 227 -46.69 -45.56 9.07
CA PRO A 227 -47.15 -46.92 9.28
C PRO A 227 -46.02 -47.75 9.90
N GLU A 228 -46.33 -48.46 11.00
CA GLU A 228 -45.44 -49.43 11.64
C GLU A 228 -44.94 -50.45 10.61
N VAL A 229 -43.64 -50.38 10.29
CA VAL A 229 -42.97 -51.44 9.53
C VAL A 229 -42.71 -52.59 10.50
N THR A 230 -43.64 -53.54 10.54
CA THR A 230 -43.53 -54.77 11.32
C THR A 230 -42.35 -55.60 10.80
N GLN A 231 -41.31 -55.75 11.62
CA GLN A 231 -40.20 -56.67 11.38
C GLN A 231 -40.70 -58.13 11.38
N GLN A 232 -40.94 -58.71 10.20
CA GLN A 232 -40.91 -60.17 10.02
C GLN A 232 -39.50 -60.59 9.61
N VAL A 233 -38.65 -60.88 10.58
CA VAL A 233 -37.46 -61.73 10.37
C VAL A 233 -37.76 -63.08 11.01
N ARG A 234 -38.39 -63.97 10.22
CA ARG A 234 -38.56 -65.37 10.56
C ARG A 234 -37.74 -66.22 9.58
N ALA A 235 -36.77 -66.92 10.15
CA ALA A 235 -36.25 -68.22 9.73
C ALA A 235 -35.70 -68.36 8.29
N ARG A 236 -34.37 -68.27 8.16
CA ARG A 236 -33.60 -69.30 7.44
C ARG A 236 -32.24 -69.55 8.11
N ARG A 237 -32.09 -70.81 8.54
CA ARG A 237 -30.92 -71.54 9.04
C ARG A 237 -30.62 -71.41 10.52
#